data_AF-A0A4S2EUF9-F1
#
_entry.id   AF-A0A4S2EUF9-F1
#
_cell.length_a   1.000
_cell.length_b   1.000
_cell.length_c   1.000
_cell.angle_alpha   90.00
_cell.angle_beta   90.00
_cell.angle_gamma   90.00
#
_symmetry.space_group_name_H-M   'P 1'
#
loop_
_entity.id
_entity.type
_entity.pdbx_description
1 polymer ?
#
loop_
_entity_poly.entity_id
_entity_poly.type
_entity_poly.pdbx_seq_one_letter_code
_entity_poly.pdbx_strand_id
1 'polypeptide(L)'
;MRPSVHASLVDGDGARFFGPGPCRLLEGVDRLGSLSAVAREMGMSYSKANRVVKNAEQACGFPLLARRIGGADGGSSELTPRGADLLARYRAFEAACSDAADTAFASCFEGLFGMPRCACVVLANGRSERFGSQKLLADLDGRPVLAHTLAALPEGFLDTVVAAAPGPVADLAEGLGLTCVAPDGPDISDSVRAGLSAVGDAAGCLFVCGDQPRLAPGDVFALVACHQANPGAVVRLASRGEPGNPVLWPRDLFGALAGVEGDRGGAALIASRPDVAARVVTVEALGPESVADVDTPEELRRLGSCQ
;
A
#
# COMPACT_ATOMS: atom_id res chain seq x y z
N MET A 1 2.24 -8.79 -1.08
CA MET A 1 3.40 -9.32 -0.32
C MET A 1 2.88 -10.21 0.79
N ARG A 2 3.69 -11.09 1.39
CA ARG A 2 3.29 -11.97 2.51
C ARG A 2 4.44 -12.14 3.50
N PRO A 3 4.19 -12.36 4.80
CA PRO A 3 5.23 -12.65 5.76
C PRO A 3 5.85 -14.03 5.50
N SER A 4 7.07 -14.24 5.99
CA SER A 4 7.72 -15.55 6.03
C SER A 4 8.34 -15.74 7.40
N VAL A 5 7.83 -16.71 8.16
CA VAL A 5 8.24 -17.00 9.53
C VAL A 5 8.73 -18.44 9.63
N HIS A 6 9.87 -18.63 10.30
CA HIS A 6 10.43 -19.94 10.59
C HIS A 6 10.62 -20.06 12.10
N ALA A 7 9.85 -20.94 12.74
CA ALA A 7 9.92 -21.15 14.18
C ALA A 7 10.98 -22.22 14.55
N SER A 8 11.58 -22.12 15.74
CA SER A 8 12.49 -23.14 16.26
C SER A 8 12.28 -23.29 17.75
N LEU A 9 12.36 -24.54 18.23
CA LEU A 9 12.30 -24.88 19.64
C LEU A 9 13.71 -24.75 20.24
N VAL A 10 13.78 -24.16 21.43
CA VAL A 10 15.01 -23.97 22.20
C VAL A 10 14.94 -24.76 23.50
N ASP A 11 16.07 -25.27 23.96
CA ASP A 11 16.20 -25.95 25.25
C ASP A 11 16.30 -24.95 26.41
N GLY A 12 16.50 -25.46 27.63
CA GLY A 12 16.61 -24.64 28.84
C GLY A 12 17.80 -23.67 28.86
N ASP A 13 18.82 -23.93 28.05
CA ASP A 13 20.01 -23.07 27.89
C ASP A 13 19.85 -22.10 26.71
N GLY A 14 18.70 -22.12 26.03
CA GLY A 14 18.40 -21.28 24.86
C GLY A 14 18.99 -21.79 23.55
N ALA A 15 19.60 -22.99 23.53
CA ALA A 15 20.15 -23.56 22.31
C ALA A 15 19.03 -24.17 21.44
N ARG A 16 19.06 -23.90 20.14
CA ARG A 16 18.07 -24.44 19.19
C ARG A 16 18.28 -25.94 19.00
N PHE A 17 17.26 -26.73 19.27
CA PHE A 17 17.34 -28.19 19.12
C PHE A 17 16.37 -28.75 18.06
N PHE A 18 15.26 -28.06 17.79
CA PHE A 18 14.28 -28.51 16.80
C PHE A 18 13.74 -27.34 15.97
N GLY A 19 13.48 -27.56 14.68
CA GLY A 19 13.11 -26.50 13.73
C GLY A 19 13.00 -27.04 12.30
N PRO A 20 13.07 -26.19 11.25
CA PRO A 20 12.85 -26.61 9.87
C PRO A 20 13.81 -27.71 9.40
N GLY A 21 15.07 -27.69 9.86
CA GLY A 21 16.07 -28.70 9.51
C GLY A 21 15.77 -30.08 10.10
N PRO A 22 15.74 -30.24 11.44
CA PRO A 22 15.35 -31.49 12.09
C PRO A 22 13.98 -32.02 11.65
N CYS A 23 13.00 -31.14 11.46
CA CYS A 23 11.67 -31.49 10.95
C CYS A 23 11.75 -32.19 9.58
N ARG A 24 12.42 -31.57 8.59
CA ARG A 24 12.62 -32.17 7.26
C ARG A 24 13.35 -33.51 7.31
N LEU A 25 14.32 -33.66 8.21
CA LEU A 25 15.03 -34.92 8.39
C LEU A 25 14.07 -36.02 8.87
N LEU A 26 13.23 -35.75 9.87
CA LEU A 26 12.28 -36.72 10.40
C LEU A 26 11.20 -37.09 9.37
N GLU A 27 10.65 -36.13 8.64
CA GLU A 27 9.68 -36.40 7.56
C GLU A 27 10.28 -37.21 6.43
N GLY A 28 11.53 -36.90 6.06
CA GLY A 28 12.25 -37.71 5.11
C GLY A 28 12.42 -39.14 5.60
N VAL A 29 12.68 -39.35 6.90
CA VAL A 29 12.84 -40.70 7.46
C VAL A 29 11.51 -41.45 7.46
N ASP A 30 10.41 -40.78 7.80
CA ASP A 30 9.06 -41.36 7.72
C ASP A 30 8.72 -41.82 6.29
N ARG A 31 9.15 -41.05 5.28
CA ARG A 31 8.94 -41.37 3.86
C ARG A 31 9.88 -42.43 3.31
N LEU A 32 11.18 -42.37 3.65
CA LEU A 32 12.24 -43.15 3.00
C LEU A 32 12.75 -44.33 3.85
N GLY A 33 12.38 -44.41 5.13
CA GLY A 33 12.84 -45.46 6.06
C GLY A 33 14.35 -45.47 6.35
N SER A 34 15.09 -44.43 5.95
CA SER A 34 16.54 -44.37 6.13
C SER A 34 17.08 -42.95 6.24
N LEU A 35 17.72 -42.64 7.38
CA LEU A 35 18.38 -41.34 7.58
C LEU A 35 19.50 -41.09 6.55
N SER A 36 20.15 -42.15 6.06
CA SER A 36 21.20 -42.03 5.03
C SER A 36 20.63 -41.63 3.66
N ALA A 37 19.44 -42.13 3.31
CA ALA A 37 18.74 -41.75 2.09
C ALA A 37 18.30 -40.29 2.15
N VAL A 38 17.76 -39.85 3.29
CA VAL A 38 17.35 -38.45 3.51
C VAL A 38 18.55 -37.51 3.48
N ALA A 39 19.66 -37.87 4.12
CA ALA A 39 20.88 -37.05 4.10
C ALA A 39 21.36 -36.80 2.65
N ARG A 40 21.33 -37.84 1.81
CA ARG A 40 21.65 -37.76 0.38
C ARG A 40 20.63 -36.91 -0.40
N GLU A 41 19.34 -37.07 -0.13
CA GLU A 41 18.28 -36.23 -0.73
C GLU A 41 18.47 -34.74 -0.38
N MET A 42 18.87 -34.46 0.86
CA MET A 42 19.11 -33.09 1.35
C MET A 42 20.52 -32.56 1.03
N GLY A 43 21.33 -33.27 0.23
CA GLY A 43 22.68 -32.84 -0.15
C GLY A 43 23.64 -32.67 1.03
N MET A 44 23.49 -33.45 2.11
CA MET A 44 24.34 -33.38 3.30
C MET A 44 24.96 -34.74 3.68
N SER A 45 26.05 -34.71 4.45
CA SER A 45 26.67 -35.94 4.93
C SER A 45 25.80 -36.64 5.98
N TYR A 46 25.85 -37.99 5.98
CA TYR A 46 25.17 -38.79 7.01
C TYR A 46 25.58 -38.38 8.42
N SER A 47 26.88 -38.13 8.66
CA SER A 47 27.38 -37.70 9.97
C SER A 47 26.75 -36.37 10.43
N LYS A 48 26.50 -35.44 9.50
CA LYS A 48 25.82 -34.18 9.80
C LYS A 48 24.35 -34.43 10.15
N ALA A 49 23.63 -35.21 9.34
CA ALA A 49 22.23 -35.56 9.60
C ALA A 49 22.07 -36.28 10.94
N ASN A 50 22.92 -37.26 11.23
CA ASN A 50 22.92 -38.00 12.49
C ASN A 50 23.22 -37.11 13.69
N ARG A 51 24.16 -36.17 13.57
CA ARG A 51 24.44 -35.18 14.64
C ARG A 51 23.23 -34.29 14.91
N VAL A 52 22.55 -33.81 13.86
CA VAL A 52 21.35 -32.98 14.02
C VAL A 52 20.26 -33.75 14.79
N VAL A 53 19.98 -34.99 14.39
CA VAL A 53 19.00 -35.83 15.10
C VAL A 53 19.44 -36.13 16.53
N LYS A 54 20.73 -36.43 16.76
CA LYS A 54 21.25 -36.73 18.11
C LYS A 54 21.15 -35.55 19.05
N ASN A 55 21.43 -34.33 18.58
CA ASN A 55 21.26 -33.12 19.38
C ASN A 55 19.80 -32.91 19.76
N ALA A 56 18.88 -33.12 18.81
CA ALA A 56 17.44 -33.05 19.07
C ALA A 56 16.99 -34.12 20.08
N GLU A 57 17.44 -35.37 19.92
CA GLU A 57 17.17 -36.48 20.87
C GLU A 57 17.66 -36.16 22.29
N GLN A 58 18.85 -35.58 22.41
CA GLN A 58 19.43 -35.20 23.70
C GLN A 58 18.62 -34.11 24.40
N ALA A 59 18.25 -33.05 23.67
CA ALA A 59 17.45 -31.96 24.23
C ALA A 59 16.02 -32.42 24.57
N CYS A 60 15.43 -33.31 23.77
CA CYS A 60 14.13 -33.91 24.04
C CYS A 60 14.15 -34.87 25.25
N GLY A 61 15.29 -35.51 25.54
CA GLY A 61 15.40 -36.57 26.54
C GLY A 61 14.76 -37.90 26.10
N PHE A 62 14.56 -38.10 24.80
CA PHE A 62 14.01 -39.34 24.23
C PHE A 62 14.45 -39.56 22.78
N PRO A 63 14.52 -40.82 22.32
CA PRO A 63 14.85 -41.13 20.93
C PRO A 63 13.73 -40.68 19.99
N LEU A 64 14.12 -39.98 18.92
CA LEU A 64 13.23 -39.57 17.84
C LEU A 64 13.17 -40.64 16.75
N LEU A 65 14.27 -41.37 16.55
CA LEU A 65 14.37 -42.47 15.59
C LEU A 65 14.66 -43.81 16.27
N ALA A 66 13.89 -44.83 15.92
CA ALA A 66 14.25 -46.23 16.11
C ALA A 66 15.20 -46.64 14.98
N ARG A 67 16.34 -47.24 15.32
CA ARG A 67 17.36 -47.65 14.34
C ARG A 67 17.53 -49.17 14.40
N ARG A 68 17.51 -49.85 13.25
CA ARG A 68 17.98 -51.24 13.14
C ARG A 68 19.36 -51.25 12.52
N ILE A 69 20.30 -51.89 13.21
CA ILE A 69 21.66 -52.10 12.70
C ILE A 69 21.55 -53.07 11.52
N GLY A 70 21.99 -52.62 10.34
CA GLY A 70 21.92 -53.40 9.12
C GLY A 70 23.20 -54.18 8.84
N GLY A 71 23.03 -55.42 8.37
CA GLY A 71 24.04 -56.19 7.63
C GLY A 71 24.08 -55.76 6.15
N ALA A 72 24.23 -56.72 5.23
CA ALA A 72 24.47 -56.49 3.80
C ALA A 72 23.48 -55.53 3.08
N ASP A 73 22.24 -55.40 3.58
CA ASP A 73 21.18 -54.56 2.98
C ASP A 73 21.09 -53.13 3.57
N GLY A 74 21.98 -52.77 4.51
CA GLY A 74 22.02 -51.44 5.14
C GLY A 74 21.06 -51.28 6.33
N GLY A 75 21.34 -50.28 7.19
CA GLY A 75 20.53 -50.01 8.39
C GLY A 75 19.27 -49.22 8.08
N SER A 76 18.18 -49.49 8.81
CA SER A 76 16.91 -48.75 8.70
C SER A 76 16.73 -47.73 9.82
N SER A 77 15.90 -46.71 9.56
CA SER A 77 15.48 -45.71 10.54
C SER A 77 13.99 -45.48 10.41
N GLU A 78 13.27 -45.52 11.53
CA GLU A 78 11.83 -45.27 11.61
C GLU A 78 11.56 -44.27 12.73
N LEU A 79 10.51 -43.47 12.61
CA LEU A 79 10.09 -42.59 13.70
C LEU A 79 9.68 -43.43 14.92
N THR A 80 10.09 -43.00 16.11
CA THR A 80 9.47 -43.52 17.34
C THR A 80 8.08 -42.89 17.51
N PRO A 81 7.16 -43.47 18.31
CA PRO A 81 5.88 -42.84 18.62
C PRO A 81 6.03 -41.41 19.17
N ARG A 82 7.04 -41.15 20.00
CA ARG A 82 7.35 -39.80 20.51
C ARG A 82 7.96 -38.88 19.45
N GLY A 83 8.74 -39.43 18.53
CA GLY A 83 9.26 -38.68 17.37
C GLY A 83 8.15 -38.23 16.43
N ALA A 84 7.19 -39.11 16.16
CA ALA A 84 5.99 -38.79 15.37
C ALA A 84 5.10 -37.74 16.06
N ASP A 85 4.86 -37.88 17.37
CA ASP A 85 4.09 -36.89 18.15
C ASP A 85 4.78 -35.52 18.17
N LEU A 86 6.11 -35.46 18.37
CA LEU A 86 6.86 -34.21 18.29
C LEU A 86 6.74 -33.56 16.92
N LEU A 87 6.89 -34.34 15.85
CA LEU A 87 6.79 -33.84 14.47
C LEU A 87 5.39 -33.25 14.19
N ALA A 88 4.33 -33.97 14.58
CA ALA A 88 2.96 -33.51 14.42
C ALA A 88 2.70 -32.20 15.19
N ARG A 89 3.14 -32.11 16.46
CA ARG A 89 3.01 -30.90 17.28
C ARG A 89 3.81 -29.73 16.72
N TYR A 90 5.02 -29.98 16.24
CA TYR A 90 5.83 -28.95 15.60
C TYR A 90 5.16 -28.39 14.35
N ARG A 91 4.55 -29.26 13.52
CA ARG A 91 3.80 -28.82 12.33
C ARG A 91 2.57 -28.00 12.67
N ALA A 92 1.81 -28.42 13.69
CA ALA A 92 0.68 -27.64 14.18
C ALA A 92 1.12 -26.27 14.73
N PHE A 93 2.23 -26.23 15.46
CA PHE A 93 2.82 -24.98 15.96
C PHE A 93 3.29 -24.06 14.83
N GLU A 94 3.99 -24.60 13.83
CA GLU A 94 4.44 -23.82 12.66
C GLU A 94 3.28 -23.23 11.88
N ALA A 95 2.19 -24.00 11.68
CA ALA A 95 0.97 -23.50 11.06
C ALA A 95 0.36 -22.35 11.87
N ALA A 96 0.20 -22.52 13.19
CA ALA A 96 -0.32 -21.47 14.06
C ALA A 96 0.57 -20.20 14.06
N CYS A 97 1.89 -20.35 14.01
CA CYS A 97 2.81 -19.22 13.86
C CYS A 97 2.63 -18.50 12.51
N SER A 98 2.43 -19.25 11.42
CA SER A 98 2.17 -18.66 10.10
C SER A 98 0.86 -17.89 10.10
N ASP A 99 -0.23 -18.48 10.63
CA ASP A 99 -1.55 -17.83 10.68
C ASP A 99 -1.52 -16.55 11.52
N ALA A 100 -0.83 -16.58 12.66
CA ALA A 100 -0.63 -15.41 13.50
C ALA A 100 0.21 -14.33 12.80
N ALA A 101 1.26 -14.75 12.06
CA ALA A 101 2.08 -13.83 11.29
C ALA A 101 1.30 -13.21 10.12
N ASP A 102 0.47 -13.98 9.43
CA ASP A 102 -0.40 -13.50 8.34
C ASP A 102 -1.41 -12.48 8.89
N THR A 103 -2.03 -12.78 10.03
CA THR A 103 -2.97 -11.85 10.70
C THR A 103 -2.27 -10.56 11.12
N ALA A 104 -1.11 -10.67 11.77
CA ALA A 104 -0.32 -9.51 12.17
C ALA A 104 0.18 -8.72 10.95
N PHE A 105 0.58 -9.39 9.88
CA PHE A 105 1.02 -8.74 8.65
C PHE A 105 -0.12 -7.95 8.00
N ALA A 106 -1.31 -8.57 7.89
CA ALA A 106 -2.47 -7.90 7.34
C ALA A 106 -2.82 -6.62 8.12
N SER A 107 -2.76 -6.67 9.45
CA SER A 107 -3.04 -5.50 10.31
C SER A 107 -1.92 -4.46 10.30
N CYS A 108 -0.66 -4.86 10.42
CA CYS A 108 0.47 -3.93 10.52
C CYS A 108 0.84 -3.27 9.19
N PHE A 109 0.51 -3.92 8.07
CA PHE A 109 0.83 -3.43 6.73
C PHE A 109 -0.43 -3.17 5.89
N GLU A 110 -1.58 -3.00 6.56
CA GLU A 110 -2.82 -2.57 5.93
C GLU A 110 -2.57 -1.26 5.15
N GLY A 111 -3.00 -1.22 3.90
CA GLY A 111 -2.79 -0.04 3.05
C GLY A 111 -1.32 0.26 2.72
N LEU A 112 -0.38 -0.67 2.89
CA LEU A 112 1.02 -0.46 2.49
C LEU A 112 1.41 -1.28 1.25
N PHE A 113 0.85 -2.48 1.09
CA PHE A 113 1.21 -3.38 -0.01
C PHE A 113 -0.04 -3.90 -0.75
N GLY A 114 -0.02 -3.85 -2.08
CA GLY A 114 -1.11 -4.37 -2.91
C GLY A 114 -2.30 -3.42 -3.07
N MET A 115 -2.16 -2.16 -2.64
CA MET A 115 -3.11 -1.14 -3.03
C MET A 115 -3.08 -0.95 -4.54
N PRO A 116 -4.24 -0.94 -5.21
CA PRO A 116 -4.30 -0.48 -6.57
C PRO A 116 -3.67 0.92 -6.63
N ARG A 117 -2.62 1.11 -7.43
CA ARG A 117 -1.95 2.42 -7.55
C ARG A 117 -3.01 3.43 -7.92
N CYS A 118 -3.19 4.45 -7.08
CA CYS A 118 -4.00 5.60 -7.43
C CYS A 118 -3.06 6.67 -7.95
N ALA A 119 -3.47 7.36 -8.99
CA ALA A 119 -2.79 8.56 -9.43
C ALA A 119 -3.40 9.79 -8.77
N CYS A 120 -2.69 10.89 -8.79
CA CYS A 120 -3.20 12.19 -8.40
C CYS A 120 -2.94 13.21 -9.50
N VAL A 121 -3.98 13.92 -9.93
CA VAL A 121 -3.87 15.07 -10.82
C VAL A 121 -4.14 16.32 -10.02
N VAL A 122 -3.12 17.17 -9.91
CA VAL A 122 -3.24 18.50 -9.31
C VAL A 122 -3.60 19.49 -10.41
N LEU A 123 -4.79 20.09 -10.31
CA LEU A 123 -5.28 21.09 -11.25
C LEU A 123 -4.67 22.45 -10.90
N ALA A 124 -3.77 22.94 -11.73
CA ALA A 124 -2.96 24.13 -11.45
C ALA A 124 -2.96 25.15 -12.61
N ASN A 125 -3.91 25.05 -13.54
CA ASN A 125 -4.03 25.94 -14.70
C ASN A 125 -5.07 27.07 -14.52
N GLY A 126 -5.59 27.27 -13.30
CA GLY A 126 -6.66 28.22 -13.02
C GLY A 126 -6.26 29.69 -13.28
N ARG A 127 -7.18 30.46 -13.85
CA ARG A 127 -6.98 31.89 -14.12
C ARG A 127 -7.17 32.67 -12.80
N SER A 128 -6.08 33.18 -12.24
CA SER A 128 -6.06 33.95 -10.97
C SER A 128 -6.67 35.37 -11.10
N GLU A 129 -7.77 35.52 -11.83
CA GLU A 129 -8.35 36.82 -12.24
C GLU A 129 -8.75 37.69 -11.05
N ARG A 130 -9.32 37.08 -10.00
CA ARG A 130 -9.74 37.76 -8.76
C ARG A 130 -8.59 38.05 -7.80
N PHE A 131 -7.43 37.42 -8.01
CA PHE A 131 -6.28 37.52 -7.12
C PHE A 131 -5.30 38.63 -7.54
N GLY A 132 -5.29 39.00 -8.84
CA GLY A 132 -4.42 40.06 -9.39
C GLY A 132 -2.95 39.65 -9.58
N SER A 133 -2.55 38.49 -9.09
CA SER A 133 -1.25 37.84 -9.32
C SER A 133 -1.43 36.32 -9.37
N GLN A 134 -0.39 35.56 -9.70
CA GLN A 134 -0.49 34.10 -9.72
C GLN A 134 -0.70 33.54 -8.29
N LYS A 135 -1.92 33.13 -7.96
CA LYS A 135 -2.33 32.77 -6.59
C LYS A 135 -1.60 31.56 -6.03
N LEU A 136 -1.27 30.60 -6.90
CA LEU A 136 -0.55 29.38 -6.55
C LEU A 136 0.89 29.65 -6.05
N LEU A 137 1.44 30.80 -6.42
CA LEU A 137 2.79 31.25 -6.05
C LEU A 137 2.78 32.31 -4.95
N ALA A 138 1.59 32.69 -4.46
CA ALA A 138 1.48 33.61 -3.34
C ALA A 138 2.05 32.96 -2.08
N ASP A 139 2.66 33.79 -1.23
CA ASP A 139 3.23 33.33 0.03
C ASP A 139 2.13 33.04 1.05
N LEU A 140 2.17 31.83 1.61
CA LEU A 140 1.44 31.42 2.80
C LEU A 140 2.44 30.82 3.76
N ASP A 141 2.56 31.36 4.96
CA ASP A 141 3.46 30.82 6.00
C ASP A 141 4.91 30.59 5.49
N GLY A 142 5.42 31.47 4.62
CA GLY A 142 6.79 31.40 4.07
C GLY A 142 6.99 30.42 2.91
N ARG A 143 5.92 29.83 2.35
CA ARG A 143 5.98 28.94 1.18
C ARG A 143 4.86 29.25 0.18
N PRO A 144 5.04 28.96 -1.12
CA PRO A 144 3.96 29.08 -2.11
C PRO A 144 2.71 28.28 -1.72
N VAL A 145 1.51 28.81 -1.99
CA VAL A 145 0.21 28.11 -1.78
C VAL A 145 0.25 26.69 -2.36
N LEU A 146 0.70 26.52 -3.60
CA LEU A 146 0.79 25.20 -4.24
C LEU A 146 1.71 24.24 -3.48
N ALA A 147 2.79 24.73 -2.88
CA ALA A 147 3.71 23.89 -2.12
C ALA A 147 3.05 23.29 -0.87
N HIS A 148 2.08 23.98 -0.26
CA HIS A 148 1.30 23.41 0.85
C HIS A 148 0.37 22.30 0.37
N THR A 149 -0.34 22.51 -0.74
CA THR A 149 -1.20 21.47 -1.33
C THR A 149 -0.39 20.24 -1.72
N LEU A 150 0.76 20.42 -2.38
CA LEU A 150 1.63 19.31 -2.77
C LEU A 150 2.19 18.56 -1.56
N ALA A 151 2.51 19.26 -0.46
CA ALA A 151 2.99 18.62 0.77
C ALA A 151 1.93 17.74 1.47
N ALA A 152 0.64 17.91 1.14
CA ALA A 152 -0.43 17.05 1.64
C ALA A 152 -0.48 15.69 0.91
N LEU A 153 0.16 15.57 -0.26
CA LEU A 153 0.09 14.38 -1.10
C LEU A 153 1.23 13.41 -0.73
N PRO A 154 0.91 12.20 -0.22
CA PRO A 154 1.92 11.26 0.24
C PRO A 154 2.76 10.68 -0.92
N GLU A 155 4.06 10.97 -0.90
CA GLU A 155 5.04 10.42 -1.85
C GLU A 155 5.05 8.88 -1.80
N GLY A 156 5.15 8.24 -2.97
CA GLY A 156 5.15 6.77 -3.09
C GLY A 156 3.79 6.10 -2.91
N PHE A 157 2.76 6.84 -2.50
CA PHE A 157 1.38 6.36 -2.37
C PHE A 157 0.50 6.78 -3.56
N LEU A 158 0.76 7.97 -4.12
CA LEU A 158 0.12 8.49 -5.32
C LEU A 158 1.16 8.78 -6.41
N ASP A 159 0.85 8.37 -7.65
CA ASP A 159 1.57 8.85 -8.83
C ASP A 159 1.04 10.25 -9.16
N THR A 160 1.72 11.28 -8.62
CA THR A 160 1.27 12.68 -8.72
C THR A 160 1.75 13.33 -10.02
N VAL A 161 0.80 13.92 -10.74
CA VAL A 161 0.98 14.73 -11.94
C VAL A 161 0.37 16.11 -11.70
N VAL A 162 1.08 17.16 -12.10
CA VAL A 162 0.59 18.54 -12.02
C VAL A 162 0.18 19.02 -13.41
N ALA A 163 -1.09 19.35 -13.59
CA ALA A 163 -1.63 19.91 -14.83
C ALA A 163 -1.46 21.45 -14.81
N ALA A 164 -0.38 21.93 -15.43
CA ALA A 164 -0.01 23.34 -15.48
C ALA A 164 0.64 23.69 -16.82
N ALA A 165 0.29 24.84 -17.39
CA ALA A 165 1.00 25.38 -18.56
C ALA A 165 2.47 25.72 -18.21
N PRO A 166 3.38 25.75 -19.20
CA PRO A 166 4.78 26.12 -18.97
C PRO A 166 4.92 27.48 -18.30
N GLY A 167 5.78 27.56 -17.29
CA GLY A 167 6.03 28.77 -16.52
C GLY A 167 6.23 28.50 -15.03
N PRO A 168 6.19 29.53 -14.17
CA PRO A 168 6.68 29.43 -12.79
C PRO A 168 5.95 28.41 -11.90
N VAL A 169 4.69 28.06 -12.22
CA VAL A 169 3.93 27.01 -11.53
C VAL A 169 4.47 25.62 -11.89
N ALA A 170 4.71 25.36 -13.18
CA ALA A 170 5.34 24.13 -13.64
C ALA A 170 6.79 24.04 -13.12
N ASP A 171 7.56 25.14 -13.20
CA ASP A 171 8.93 25.19 -12.68
C ASP A 171 9.02 24.84 -11.19
N LEU A 172 8.05 25.30 -10.38
CA LEU A 172 7.97 24.95 -8.96
C LEU A 172 7.71 23.45 -8.76
N ALA A 173 6.76 22.87 -9.49
CA ALA A 173 6.43 21.45 -9.36
C ALA A 173 7.56 20.54 -9.86
N GLU A 174 8.18 20.87 -11.00
CA GLU A 174 9.35 20.15 -11.53
C GLU A 174 10.57 20.27 -10.59
N GLY A 175 10.76 21.44 -9.98
CA GLY A 175 11.79 21.65 -8.96
C GLY A 175 11.60 20.78 -7.70
N LEU A 176 10.39 20.29 -7.46
CA LEU A 176 10.06 19.31 -6.42
C LEU A 176 10.11 17.85 -6.92
N GLY A 177 10.52 17.63 -8.17
CA GLY A 177 10.62 16.30 -8.78
C GLY A 177 9.29 15.73 -9.29
N LEU A 178 8.24 16.55 -9.41
CA LEU A 178 6.93 16.11 -9.89
C LEU A 178 6.85 16.21 -11.42
N THR A 179 6.07 15.31 -12.02
CA THR A 179 5.77 15.37 -13.45
C THR A 179 4.76 16.48 -13.74
N CYS A 180 5.09 17.38 -14.66
CA CYS A 180 4.17 18.39 -15.16
C CYS A 180 3.65 18.03 -16.56
N VAL A 181 2.36 18.29 -16.78
CA VAL A 181 1.72 18.18 -18.10
C VAL A 181 1.00 19.47 -18.43
N ALA A 182 1.28 19.99 -19.63
CA ALA A 182 0.64 21.19 -20.13
C ALA A 182 -0.75 20.87 -20.70
N PRO A 183 -1.82 21.51 -20.21
CA PRO A 183 -3.13 21.43 -20.85
C PRO A 183 -3.13 22.09 -22.23
N ASP A 184 -3.89 21.54 -23.18
CA ASP A 184 -4.02 22.08 -24.55
C ASP A 184 -4.81 23.41 -24.59
N GLY A 185 -5.50 23.74 -23.51
CA GLY A 185 -6.34 24.91 -23.40
C GLY A 185 -6.50 25.37 -21.95
N PRO A 186 -7.23 26.48 -21.76
CA PRO A 186 -7.33 27.14 -20.47
C PRO A 186 -8.43 26.56 -19.56
N ASP A 187 -9.26 25.66 -20.08
CA ASP A 187 -10.44 25.21 -19.36
C ASP A 187 -10.10 24.10 -18.35
N ILE A 188 -10.96 23.92 -17.35
CA ILE A 188 -10.83 22.82 -16.38
C ILE A 188 -10.79 21.47 -17.10
N SER A 189 -11.61 21.28 -18.14
CA SER A 189 -11.66 20.02 -18.89
C SER A 189 -10.35 19.70 -19.61
N ASP A 190 -9.62 20.71 -20.09
CA ASP A 190 -8.30 20.53 -20.72
C ASP A 190 -7.27 20.04 -19.69
N SER A 191 -7.32 20.60 -18.48
CA SER A 191 -6.44 20.19 -17.38
C SER A 191 -6.72 18.76 -16.92
N VAL A 192 -8.01 18.39 -16.83
CA VAL A 192 -8.44 17.03 -16.52
C VAL A 192 -7.95 16.03 -17.59
N ARG A 193 -8.10 16.36 -18.87
CA ARG A 193 -7.68 15.50 -19.98
C ARG A 193 -6.17 15.33 -20.05
N ALA A 194 -5.42 16.42 -19.87
CA ALA A 194 -3.95 16.38 -19.83
C ALA A 194 -3.45 15.57 -18.63
N GLY A 195 -4.06 15.73 -17.45
CA GLY A 195 -3.74 14.90 -16.29
C GLY A 195 -4.00 13.42 -16.55
N LEU A 196 -5.20 13.08 -17.02
CA LEU A 196 -5.60 11.68 -17.29
C LEU A 196 -4.76 10.99 -18.37
N SER A 197 -4.16 11.72 -19.30
CA SER A 197 -3.26 11.12 -20.29
C SER A 197 -1.93 10.64 -19.70
N ALA A 198 -1.57 11.14 -18.50
CA ALA A 198 -0.31 10.83 -17.82
C ALA A 198 -0.44 9.82 -16.66
N VAL A 199 -1.65 9.46 -16.22
CA VAL A 199 -1.85 8.60 -15.04
C VAL A 199 -1.72 7.09 -15.27
N GLY A 200 -1.32 6.64 -16.47
CA GLY A 200 -1.03 5.24 -16.76
C GLY A 200 -2.17 4.26 -16.44
N ASP A 201 -1.85 3.16 -15.75
CA ASP A 201 -2.76 2.05 -15.40
C ASP A 201 -3.35 2.14 -13.96
N ALA A 202 -3.20 3.28 -13.28
CA ALA A 202 -3.76 3.57 -11.96
C ALA A 202 -5.26 3.23 -11.79
N ALA A 203 -5.66 2.44 -10.79
CA ALA A 203 -7.05 1.99 -10.63
C ALA A 203 -8.06 3.12 -10.31
N GLY A 204 -7.57 4.25 -9.81
CA GLY A 204 -8.34 5.46 -9.59
C GLY A 204 -7.46 6.69 -9.73
N CYS A 205 -8.07 7.85 -9.94
CA CYS A 205 -7.38 9.13 -10.04
C CYS A 205 -8.03 10.13 -9.09
N LEU A 206 -7.25 10.60 -8.12
CA LEU A 206 -7.59 11.71 -7.26
C LEU A 206 -7.38 13.03 -8.03
N PHE A 207 -8.34 13.94 -7.96
CA PHE A 207 -8.20 15.30 -8.47
C PHE A 207 -8.20 16.26 -7.30
N VAL A 208 -7.16 17.08 -7.23
CA VAL A 208 -6.92 18.07 -6.18
C VAL A 208 -6.78 19.43 -6.83
N CYS A 209 -7.42 20.45 -6.27
CA CYS A 209 -7.20 21.83 -6.72
C CYS A 209 -5.89 22.35 -6.11
N GLY A 210 -5.02 22.97 -6.93
CA GLY A 210 -3.70 23.44 -6.49
C GLY A 210 -3.71 24.54 -5.43
N ASP A 211 -4.88 25.13 -5.17
CA ASP A 211 -5.16 26.20 -4.23
C ASP A 211 -5.93 25.74 -2.98
N GLN A 212 -5.80 24.45 -2.61
CA GLN A 212 -6.27 23.89 -1.35
C GLN A 212 -5.12 23.71 -0.34
N PRO A 213 -4.53 24.79 0.22
CA PRO A 213 -3.30 24.70 1.02
C PRO A 213 -3.49 24.11 2.41
N ARG A 214 -4.73 23.91 2.87
CA ARG A 214 -5.04 23.31 4.17
C ARG A 214 -5.55 21.87 4.06
N LEU A 215 -5.49 21.25 2.88
CA LEU A 215 -5.74 19.83 2.70
C LEU A 215 -4.82 19.02 3.62
N ALA A 216 -5.38 18.11 4.43
CA ALA A 216 -4.57 17.27 5.31
C ALA A 216 -4.19 15.94 4.63
N PRO A 217 -2.97 15.40 4.87
CA PRO A 217 -2.61 14.05 4.40
C PRO A 217 -3.62 12.97 4.83
N GLY A 218 -4.18 13.11 6.03
CA GLY A 218 -5.21 12.20 6.55
C GLY A 218 -6.49 12.16 5.71
N ASP A 219 -6.89 13.28 5.11
CA ASP A 219 -8.03 13.34 4.19
C ASP A 219 -7.74 12.56 2.91
N VAL A 220 -6.52 12.73 2.37
CA VAL A 220 -6.06 12.00 1.18
C VAL A 220 -6.07 10.49 1.42
N PHE A 221 -5.55 10.05 2.57
CA PHE A 221 -5.60 8.63 2.96
C PHE A 221 -7.03 8.12 3.09
N ALA A 222 -7.94 8.89 3.69
CA ALA A 222 -9.33 8.50 3.86
C ALA A 222 -10.07 8.34 2.52
N LEU A 223 -9.81 9.23 1.55
CA LEU A 223 -10.38 9.13 0.19
C LEU A 223 -9.90 7.86 -0.53
N VAL A 224 -8.59 7.57 -0.48
CA VAL A 224 -8.03 6.38 -1.12
C VAL A 224 -8.51 5.10 -0.44
N ALA A 225 -8.56 5.07 0.90
CA ALA A 225 -9.12 3.93 1.64
C ALA A 225 -10.60 3.69 1.31
N CYS A 226 -11.40 4.75 1.20
CA CYS A 226 -12.80 4.66 0.80
C CYS A 226 -12.95 4.12 -0.63
N HIS A 227 -12.10 4.56 -1.56
CA HIS A 227 -12.08 4.04 -2.93
C HIS A 227 -11.69 2.56 -2.97
N GLN A 228 -10.77 2.10 -2.13
CA GLN A 228 -10.42 0.69 -2.05
C GLN A 228 -11.58 -0.18 -1.56
N ALA A 229 -12.31 0.31 -0.55
CA ALA A 229 -13.52 -0.35 -0.07
C ALA A 229 -14.66 -0.30 -1.11
N ASN A 230 -14.64 0.68 -2.02
CA ASN A 230 -15.67 0.91 -3.03
C ASN A 230 -15.02 1.18 -4.41
N PRO A 231 -14.43 0.18 -5.10
CA PRO A 231 -13.62 0.41 -6.31
C PRO A 231 -14.35 1.08 -7.47
N GLY A 232 -15.69 0.99 -7.48
CA GLY A 232 -16.54 1.67 -8.46
C GLY A 232 -17.10 3.01 -7.99
N ALA A 233 -16.83 3.49 -6.79
CA ALA A 233 -17.39 4.76 -6.32
C ALA A 233 -16.60 5.98 -6.83
N VAL A 234 -17.31 7.10 -7.05
CA VAL A 234 -16.70 8.43 -7.11
C VAL A 234 -16.66 8.95 -5.68
N VAL A 235 -15.48 9.06 -5.10
CA VAL A 235 -15.32 9.41 -3.68
C VAL A 235 -14.99 10.90 -3.56
N ARG A 236 -15.82 11.67 -2.86
CA ARG A 236 -15.64 13.11 -2.67
C ARG A 236 -15.33 13.44 -1.22
N LEU A 237 -14.37 14.33 -1.01
CA LEU A 237 -14.23 14.96 0.30
C LEU A 237 -15.46 15.84 0.54
N ALA A 238 -15.96 15.88 1.77
CA ALA A 238 -17.10 16.68 2.16
C ALA A 238 -16.82 17.44 3.44
N SER A 239 -17.47 18.59 3.60
CA SER A 239 -17.43 19.38 4.84
C SER A 239 -18.85 19.71 5.24
N ARG A 240 -19.23 19.29 6.45
CA ARG A 240 -20.59 19.38 6.98
C ARG A 240 -21.62 18.75 6.03
N GLY A 241 -21.25 17.62 5.42
CA GLY A 241 -22.07 16.91 4.43
C GLY A 241 -22.10 17.53 3.03
N GLU A 242 -21.51 18.71 2.83
CA GLU A 242 -21.44 19.35 1.50
C GLU A 242 -20.22 18.83 0.73
N PRO A 243 -20.40 18.20 -0.44
CA PRO A 243 -19.30 17.59 -1.17
C PRO A 243 -18.47 18.63 -1.93
N GLY A 244 -17.15 18.57 -1.76
CA GLY A 244 -16.15 19.45 -2.36
C GLY A 244 -15.07 18.68 -3.13
N ASN A 245 -13.90 19.31 -3.22
CA ASN A 245 -12.63 18.69 -3.62
C ASN A 245 -11.81 18.37 -2.36
N PRO A 246 -10.88 17.40 -2.41
CA PRO A 246 -10.55 16.54 -3.55
C PRO A 246 -11.64 15.53 -3.93
N VAL A 247 -11.56 15.02 -5.15
CA VAL A 247 -12.46 13.95 -5.66
C VAL A 247 -11.66 12.83 -6.33
N LEU A 248 -11.92 11.59 -5.94
CA LEU A 248 -11.33 10.40 -6.52
C LEU A 248 -12.32 9.73 -7.47
N TRP A 249 -11.90 9.59 -8.73
CA TRP A 249 -12.65 8.92 -9.78
C TRP A 249 -12.14 7.50 -10.03
N PRO A 250 -13.02 6.51 -10.21
CA PRO A 250 -12.63 5.15 -10.53
C PRO A 250 -12.23 5.05 -12.02
N ARG A 251 -11.33 4.12 -12.34
CA ARG A 251 -10.76 3.95 -13.68
C ARG A 251 -11.80 3.79 -14.79
N ASP A 252 -12.89 3.07 -14.54
CA ASP A 252 -13.94 2.83 -15.53
C ASP A 252 -14.66 4.12 -15.96
N LEU A 253 -14.57 5.20 -15.18
CA LEU A 253 -15.13 6.51 -15.50
C LEU A 253 -14.14 7.49 -16.15
N PHE A 254 -12.86 7.12 -16.33
CA PHE A 254 -11.86 8.02 -16.93
C PHE A 254 -12.24 8.46 -18.34
N GLY A 255 -12.77 7.54 -19.16
CA GLY A 255 -13.21 7.88 -20.52
C GLY A 255 -14.36 8.88 -20.53
N ALA A 256 -15.32 8.75 -19.60
CA ALA A 256 -16.41 9.70 -19.46
C ALA A 256 -15.92 11.07 -18.96
N LEU A 257 -14.95 11.06 -18.03
CA LEU A 257 -14.37 12.28 -17.46
C LEU A 257 -13.53 13.04 -18.49
N ALA A 258 -12.74 12.36 -19.32
CA ALA A 258 -11.95 12.96 -20.39
C ALA A 258 -12.81 13.59 -21.52
N GLY A 259 -14.06 13.12 -21.65
CA GLY A 259 -15.05 13.64 -22.60
C GLY A 259 -15.84 14.87 -22.13
N VAL A 260 -15.58 15.38 -20.92
CA VAL A 260 -16.15 16.66 -20.48
C VAL A 260 -15.54 17.80 -21.29
N GLU A 261 -16.32 18.82 -21.61
CA GLU A 261 -15.91 19.97 -22.44
C GLU A 261 -16.19 21.30 -21.73
N GLY A 262 -15.42 22.32 -22.14
CA GLY A 262 -15.51 23.68 -21.64
C GLY A 262 -14.96 23.85 -20.22
N ASP A 263 -15.29 24.98 -19.60
CA ASP A 263 -14.87 25.33 -18.23
C ASP A 263 -15.69 24.59 -17.15
N ARG A 264 -15.77 23.26 -17.29
CA ARG A 264 -16.46 22.38 -16.35
C ARG A 264 -15.58 21.19 -16.00
N GLY A 265 -15.59 20.83 -14.72
CA GLY A 265 -14.94 19.62 -14.22
C GLY A 265 -15.90 18.44 -14.08
N GLY A 266 -15.45 17.41 -13.37
CA GLY A 266 -16.24 16.20 -13.10
C GLY A 266 -17.57 16.45 -12.38
N ALA A 267 -17.75 17.57 -11.68
CA ALA A 267 -19.02 17.95 -11.08
C ALA A 267 -20.16 18.05 -12.12
N ALA A 268 -19.87 18.52 -13.35
CA ALA A 268 -20.86 18.57 -14.42
C ALA A 268 -21.25 17.17 -14.93
N LEU A 269 -20.30 16.23 -14.94
CA LEU A 269 -20.57 14.84 -15.26
C LEU A 269 -21.48 14.21 -14.21
N ILE A 270 -21.21 14.42 -12.91
CA ILE A 270 -22.08 13.95 -11.82
C ILE A 270 -23.50 14.52 -11.97
N ALA A 271 -23.63 15.82 -12.23
CA ALA A 271 -24.93 16.48 -12.34
C ALA A 271 -25.75 16.01 -13.55
N SER A 272 -25.10 15.64 -14.65
CA SER A 272 -25.77 15.28 -15.91
C SER A 272 -26.03 13.78 -16.08
N ARG A 273 -25.38 12.91 -15.28
CA ARG A 273 -25.44 11.45 -15.40
C ARG A 273 -25.94 10.80 -14.11
N PRO A 274 -27.25 10.44 -14.02
CA PRO A 274 -27.81 9.80 -12.83
C PRO A 274 -27.10 8.50 -12.42
N ASP A 275 -26.57 7.75 -13.38
CA ASP A 275 -25.78 6.54 -13.15
C ASP A 275 -24.43 6.82 -12.48
N VAL A 276 -23.83 7.98 -12.76
CA VAL A 276 -22.60 8.45 -12.08
C VAL A 276 -22.96 9.03 -10.72
N ALA A 277 -24.03 9.83 -10.62
CA ALA A 277 -24.50 10.39 -9.36
C ALA A 277 -24.81 9.31 -8.31
N ALA A 278 -25.41 8.19 -8.72
CA ALA A 278 -25.69 7.05 -7.85
C ALA A 278 -24.44 6.34 -7.29
N ARG A 279 -23.26 6.61 -7.87
CA ARG A 279 -21.96 6.04 -7.45
C ARG A 279 -21.18 6.99 -6.54
N VAL A 280 -21.72 8.18 -6.23
CA VAL A 280 -21.04 9.15 -5.38
C VAL A 280 -21.09 8.71 -3.92
N VAL A 281 -19.92 8.66 -3.28
CA VAL A 281 -19.74 8.43 -1.84
C VAL A 281 -18.97 9.62 -1.28
N THR A 282 -19.34 10.09 -0.09
CA THR A 282 -18.65 11.18 0.59
C THR A 282 -17.80 10.68 1.75
N VAL A 283 -16.66 11.33 1.95
CA VAL A 283 -15.80 11.18 3.13
C VAL A 283 -15.75 12.53 3.82
N GLU A 284 -16.10 12.58 5.09
CA GLU A 284 -16.07 13.82 5.86
C GLU A 284 -14.62 14.24 6.14
N ALA A 285 -14.30 15.49 5.87
CA ALA A 285 -12.98 16.07 6.09
C ALA A 285 -12.63 16.12 7.58
N LEU A 286 -11.34 15.96 7.89
CA LEU A 286 -10.80 16.12 9.24
C LEU A 286 -11.02 17.53 9.79
N GLY A 287 -11.00 18.53 8.91
CA GLY A 287 -11.31 19.92 9.22
C GLY A 287 -12.04 20.61 8.07
N PRO A 288 -12.91 21.59 8.34
CA PRO A 288 -13.62 22.33 7.29
C PRO A 288 -12.69 23.10 6.34
N GLU A 289 -11.47 23.42 6.77
CA GLU A 289 -10.43 24.06 5.97
C GLU A 289 -9.85 23.16 4.87
N SER A 290 -9.95 21.83 4.99
CA SER A 290 -9.40 20.89 4.01
C SER A 290 -10.06 20.98 2.63
N VAL A 291 -11.31 21.44 2.59
CA VAL A 291 -12.07 21.64 1.34
C VAL A 291 -12.00 23.09 0.83
N ALA A 292 -11.35 23.99 1.57
CA ALA A 292 -11.36 25.42 1.25
C ALA A 292 -10.32 25.77 0.18
N ASP A 293 -10.81 26.40 -0.89
CA ASP A 293 -9.98 26.98 -1.95
C ASP A 293 -9.55 28.42 -1.57
N VAL A 294 -8.43 28.88 -2.15
CA VAL A 294 -8.00 30.29 -2.04
C VAL A 294 -8.26 31.01 -3.35
N ASP A 295 -9.24 31.91 -3.37
CA ASP A 295 -9.61 32.69 -4.55
C ASP A 295 -9.21 34.17 -4.44
N THR A 296 -9.04 34.68 -3.23
CA THR A 296 -8.77 36.09 -2.96
C THR A 296 -7.61 36.31 -1.99
N PRO A 297 -6.91 37.45 -2.05
CA PRO A 297 -5.87 37.80 -1.08
C PRO A 297 -6.39 37.95 0.36
N GLU A 298 -7.69 38.17 0.55
CA GLU A 298 -8.30 38.22 1.88
C GLU A 298 -8.47 36.82 2.47
N GLU A 299 -8.93 35.84 1.68
CA GLU A 299 -8.99 34.44 2.10
C GLU A 299 -7.59 33.91 2.45
N LEU A 300 -6.58 34.22 1.64
CA LEU A 300 -5.20 33.84 1.93
C LEU A 300 -4.73 34.40 3.29
N ARG A 301 -5.03 35.68 3.58
CA ARG A 301 -4.69 36.30 4.85
C ARG A 301 -5.38 35.64 6.04
N ARG A 302 -6.65 35.26 5.89
CA ARG A 302 -7.41 34.55 6.95
C ARG A 302 -6.79 33.18 7.26
N LEU A 303 -6.24 32.51 6.25
CA LEU A 303 -5.55 31.23 6.43
C LEU A 303 -4.20 31.40 7.15
N GLY A 304 -3.41 32.42 6.84
CA GLY A 304 -2.10 32.67 7.47
C GLY A 304 -2.17 33.21 8.91
N SER A 305 -3.35 33.65 9.37
CA SER A 305 -3.54 34.20 10.73
C SER A 305 -3.86 33.18 11.82
N CYS A 306 -3.98 31.88 11.51
CA CYS A 306 -4.07 30.82 12.51
C CYS A 306 -2.66 30.37 12.92
N GLN A 307 -2.02 31.11 13.84
CA GLN A 307 -0.90 30.62 14.66
C GLN A 307 -1.40 30.32 16.07
#